data_AF-A0A227J733-F1
#
_entry.id   AF-A0A227J733-F1
#
_cell.length_a   1.000
_cell.length_b   1.000
_cell.length_c   1.000
_cell.angle_alpha   90.00
_cell.angle_beta   90.00
_cell.angle_gamma   90.00
#
_symmetry.space_group_name_H-M   'P 1'
#
loop_
_entity.id
_entity.type
_entity.pdbx_description
1 polymer ?
#
loop_
_entity_poly.entity_id
_entity_poly.type
_entity_poly.pdbx_seq_one_letter_code
_entity_poly.pdbx_strand_id
1 'polypeptide(L)'
;MALVALPAFNVVAQSPTNTKAQQEAQAQSIQAQSTNELANLISIALSNDGNRKQFYAQSEAMRETGVASATLMDPKLKVGFGGLPVDSFKFDEDPMTNISVGLMQQFERGS
;
A
#
# COMPACT_ATOMS: atom_id res chain seq x y z
N MET A 1 65.90 39.47 -13.45
CA MET A 1 66.23 38.59 -12.31
C MET A 1 65.03 37.67 -12.08
N ALA A 2 65.31 36.38 -11.84
CA ALA A 2 64.39 35.26 -11.56
C ALA A 2 63.52 34.77 -12.74
N LEU A 3 63.31 33.48 -12.97
CA LEU A 3 64.07 32.24 -12.74
C LEU A 3 63.33 31.21 -13.63
N VAL A 4 64.06 30.30 -14.25
CA VAL A 4 63.59 29.22 -15.12
C VAL A 4 62.71 28.21 -14.36
N ALA A 5 61.66 27.69 -14.99
CA ALA A 5 61.19 26.32 -14.77
C ALA A 5 60.35 25.82 -15.97
N LEU A 6 60.96 24.99 -16.82
CA LEU A 6 60.25 24.17 -17.81
C LEU A 6 59.49 23.06 -17.06
N PRO A 7 58.24 22.72 -17.42
CA PRO A 7 57.70 21.44 -17.03
C PRO A 7 58.40 20.34 -17.83
N ALA A 8 59.07 19.45 -17.11
CA ALA A 8 59.63 18.22 -17.67
C ALA A 8 58.51 17.43 -18.38
N PHE A 9 58.75 17.11 -19.65
CA PHE A 9 58.01 16.08 -20.36
C PHE A 9 58.23 14.76 -19.63
N ASN A 10 57.24 14.33 -18.83
CA ASN A 10 57.18 12.95 -18.36
C ASN A 10 56.75 12.07 -19.54
N VAL A 11 57.72 11.65 -20.34
CA VAL A 11 57.57 10.48 -21.19
C VAL A 11 57.44 9.28 -20.25
N VAL A 12 56.20 8.88 -19.99
CA VAL A 12 55.92 7.53 -19.50
C VAL A 12 56.35 6.58 -20.60
N ALA A 13 57.53 5.99 -20.42
CA ALA A 13 57.93 4.79 -21.12
C ALA A 13 56.93 3.68 -20.75
N GLN A 14 56.03 3.37 -21.68
CA GLN A 14 55.18 2.20 -21.60
C GLN A 14 56.07 0.96 -21.56
N SER A 15 56.02 0.25 -20.43
CA SER A 15 56.45 -1.15 -20.36
C SER A 15 55.26 -2.00 -20.82
N PRO A 16 55.36 -2.78 -21.91
CA PRO A 16 54.23 -3.54 -22.43
C PRO A 16 54.18 -4.92 -21.77
N THR A 17 53.83 -5.03 -20.49
CA THR A 17 53.75 -6.37 -19.84
C THR A 17 52.57 -6.61 -18.91
N ASN A 18 51.60 -5.69 -18.77
CA ASN A 18 50.46 -5.92 -17.85
C ASN A 18 49.07 -5.94 -18.52
N THR A 19 48.99 -6.22 -19.82
CA THR A 19 47.73 -6.07 -20.57
C THR A 19 46.66 -7.09 -20.18
N LYS A 20 47.00 -8.36 -19.91
CA LYS A 20 45.98 -9.41 -19.64
C LYS A 20 45.41 -9.38 -18.21
N ALA A 21 46.27 -9.34 -17.20
CA ALA A 21 45.84 -9.33 -15.79
C ALA A 21 45.10 -8.04 -15.39
N GLN A 22 45.47 -6.88 -15.97
CA GLN A 22 44.74 -5.63 -15.74
C GLN A 22 43.39 -5.59 -16.49
N GLN A 23 43.29 -6.21 -17.67
CA GLN A 23 42.01 -6.34 -18.40
C GLN A 23 41.03 -7.29 -17.69
N GLU A 24 41.51 -8.40 -17.12
CA GLU A 24 40.69 -9.35 -16.36
C GLU A 24 40.15 -8.74 -15.05
N ALA A 25 40.97 -7.96 -14.34
CA ALA A 25 40.54 -7.24 -13.13
C ALA A 25 39.50 -6.15 -13.43
N GLN A 26 39.65 -5.43 -14.56
CA GLN A 26 38.67 -4.44 -15.01
C GLN A 26 37.34 -5.09 -15.42
N ALA A 27 37.38 -6.22 -16.14
CA ALA A 27 36.17 -6.94 -16.52
C ALA A 27 35.37 -7.45 -15.29
N GLN A 28 36.08 -7.95 -14.27
CA GLN A 28 35.45 -8.37 -13.00
C GLN A 28 34.82 -7.20 -12.24
N SER A 29 35.46 -6.02 -12.23
CA SER A 29 34.89 -4.84 -11.59
C SER A 29 33.64 -4.32 -12.28
N ILE A 30 33.61 -4.32 -13.63
CA ILE A 30 32.44 -3.89 -14.40
C ILE A 30 31.28 -4.83 -14.13
N GLN A 31 31.53 -6.14 -14.12
CA GLN A 31 30.50 -7.15 -13.84
C GLN A 31 29.94 -7.01 -12.41
N ALA A 32 30.78 -6.71 -11.42
CA ALA A 32 30.35 -6.43 -10.05
C ALA A 32 29.56 -5.11 -9.93
N GLN A 33 29.88 -4.10 -10.74
CA GLN A 33 29.11 -2.85 -10.80
C GLN A 33 27.75 -3.07 -11.44
N SER A 34 27.68 -3.82 -12.55
CA SER A 34 26.42 -4.16 -13.23
C SER A 34 25.46 -4.96 -12.34
N THR A 35 25.97 -5.87 -11.50
CA THR A 35 25.13 -6.63 -10.57
C THR A 35 24.59 -5.76 -9.44
N ASN A 36 25.40 -4.82 -8.92
CA ASN A 36 24.93 -3.83 -7.94
C ASN A 36 23.89 -2.89 -8.53
N GLU A 37 24.08 -2.45 -9.78
CA GLU A 37 23.13 -1.59 -10.49
C GLU A 37 21.81 -2.31 -10.74
N LEU A 38 21.85 -3.57 -11.18
CA LEU A 38 20.65 -4.40 -11.32
C LEU A 38 19.91 -4.57 -9.99
N ALA A 39 20.63 -4.88 -8.90
CA ALA A 39 20.03 -5.02 -7.57
C ALA A 39 19.35 -3.72 -7.12
N ASN A 40 19.96 -2.57 -7.40
CA ASN A 40 19.40 -1.26 -7.10
C ASN A 40 18.12 -0.99 -7.91
N LEU A 41 18.15 -1.25 -9.22
CA LEU A 41 16.98 -1.11 -10.09
C LEU A 41 15.81 -2.01 -9.65
N ILE A 42 16.10 -3.24 -9.25
CA ILE A 42 15.08 -4.16 -8.69
C ILE A 42 14.50 -3.59 -7.39
N SER A 43 15.34 -3.07 -6.49
CA SER A 43 14.87 -2.45 -5.23
C SER A 43 13.96 -1.24 -5.48
N ILE A 44 14.35 -0.37 -6.41
CA ILE A 44 13.57 0.81 -6.82
C ILE A 44 12.24 0.36 -7.45
N ALA A 45 12.25 -0.65 -8.31
CA ALA A 45 11.06 -1.21 -8.93
C ALA A 45 10.10 -1.79 -7.88
N LEU A 46 10.59 -2.64 -6.97
CA LEU A 46 9.77 -3.27 -5.91
C LEU A 46 9.18 -2.26 -4.91
N SER A 47 9.88 -1.15 -4.66
CA SER A 47 9.43 -0.08 -3.77
C SER A 47 8.35 0.80 -4.42
N ASN A 48 8.43 0.99 -5.74
CA ASN A 48 7.47 1.81 -6.51
C ASN A 48 6.41 0.98 -7.24
N ASP A 49 6.44 -0.35 -7.12
CA ASP A 49 5.48 -1.25 -7.75
C ASP A 49 4.06 -0.96 -7.25
N GLY A 50 3.22 -0.46 -8.15
CA GLY A 50 1.81 -0.14 -7.87
C GLY A 50 0.95 -1.37 -7.62
N ASN A 51 1.24 -2.51 -8.26
CA ASN A 51 0.50 -3.75 -8.09
C ASN A 51 0.66 -4.28 -6.66
N ARG A 52 1.88 -4.19 -6.09
CA ARG A 52 2.11 -4.57 -4.69
C ARG A 52 1.29 -3.73 -3.72
N LYS A 53 1.19 -2.41 -3.95
CA LYS A 53 0.35 -1.51 -3.13
C LYS A 53 -1.13 -1.86 -3.26
N GLN A 54 -1.59 -2.15 -4.49
CA GLN A 54 -2.96 -2.55 -4.75
C GLN A 54 -3.31 -3.86 -4.03
N PHE A 55 -2.49 -4.90 -4.16
CA PHE A 55 -2.74 -6.18 -3.49
C PHE A 55 -2.70 -6.05 -1.97
N TYR A 56 -1.80 -5.23 -1.43
CA TYR A 56 -1.77 -4.95 0.01
C TYR A 56 -3.07 -4.27 0.46
N ALA A 57 -3.52 -3.22 -0.23
CA ALA A 57 -4.78 -2.55 0.08
C ALA A 57 -5.99 -3.48 -0.05
N GLN A 58 -5.99 -4.35 -1.06
CA GLN A 58 -7.05 -5.34 -1.26
C GLN A 58 -7.06 -6.38 -0.12
N SER A 59 -5.89 -6.84 0.33
CA SER A 59 -5.76 -7.74 1.47
C SER A 59 -6.30 -7.11 2.76
N GLU A 60 -5.95 -5.84 3.01
CA GLU A 60 -6.45 -5.09 4.17
C GLU A 60 -7.97 -4.90 4.09
N ALA A 61 -8.50 -4.50 2.94
CA ALA A 61 -9.94 -4.36 2.73
C ALA A 61 -10.68 -5.69 2.91
N MET A 62 -10.12 -6.79 2.42
CA MET A 62 -10.70 -8.13 2.58
C MET A 62 -10.69 -8.59 4.04
N ARG A 63 -9.62 -8.28 4.77
CA ARG A 63 -9.52 -8.55 6.21
C ARG A 63 -10.56 -7.76 7.01
N GLU A 64 -10.70 -6.47 6.73
CA GLU A 64 -11.69 -5.61 7.38
C GLU A 64 -13.13 -6.04 7.05
N THR A 65 -13.39 -6.39 5.79
CA THR A 65 -14.69 -6.93 5.36
C THR A 65 -15.00 -8.25 6.06
N GLY A 66 -13.99 -9.10 6.26
CA GLY A 66 -14.12 -10.35 7.02
C GLY A 66 -14.48 -10.11 8.48
N VAL A 67 -13.84 -9.13 9.13
CA VAL A 67 -14.17 -8.73 10.51
C VAL A 67 -15.61 -8.22 10.58
N ALA A 68 -16.02 -7.33 9.68
CA ALA A 68 -17.38 -6.80 9.63
C ALA A 68 -18.45 -7.86 9.30
N SER A 69 -18.09 -8.89 8.52
CA SER A 69 -19.01 -9.99 8.18
C SER A 69 -19.08 -11.05 9.27
N ALA A 70 -18.02 -11.20 10.08
CA ALA A 70 -17.99 -12.09 11.23
C ALA A 70 -18.67 -11.48 12.47
N THR A 71 -18.82 -10.15 12.51
CA THR A 71 -19.69 -9.51 13.49
C THR A 71 -21.15 -9.74 13.12
N LEU A 72 -21.92 -10.22 14.09
CA LEU A 72 -23.36 -10.38 13.95
C LEU A 72 -23.98 -9.03 13.56
N MET A 73 -24.85 -9.00 12.54
CA MET A 73 -25.50 -7.75 12.14
C MET A 73 -26.17 -7.08 13.34
N ASP A 74 -25.91 -5.78 13.49
CA ASP A 74 -26.43 -5.00 14.61
C ASP A 74 -27.97 -5.08 14.69
N PRO A 75 -28.54 -5.13 15.90
CA PRO A 75 -29.99 -5.14 16.07
C PRO A 75 -30.58 -3.82 15.59
N LYS A 76 -31.55 -3.89 14.67
CA LYS A 76 -32.27 -2.71 14.17
C LYS A 76 -33.47 -2.42 15.07
N LEU A 77 -33.61 -1.16 15.50
CA LEU A 77 -34.77 -0.68 16.23
C LEU A 77 -35.80 -0.11 15.24
N LYS A 78 -37.02 -0.64 15.26
CA LYS A 78 -38.15 -0.13 14.48
C LYS A 78 -39.13 0.56 15.41
N VAL A 79 -39.47 1.81 15.11
CA VAL A 79 -40.55 2.56 15.77
C VAL A 79 -41.62 2.90 14.74
N GLY A 80 -42.89 2.84 15.13
CA GLY A 80 -44.00 3.15 14.23
C GLY A 80 -45.28 3.48 15.00
N PHE A 81 -46.12 4.31 14.41
CA PHE A 81 -47.44 4.67 14.92
C PHE A 81 -48.49 4.23 13.89
N GLY A 82 -49.58 3.63 14.34
CA GLY A 82 -50.67 3.14 13.51
C GLY A 82 -52.00 3.73 13.96
N GLY A 83 -52.86 4.10 13.00
CA GLY A 83 -54.17 4.66 13.30
C GLY A 83 -54.16 6.12 13.80
N LEU A 84 -53.14 6.92 13.46
CA LEU A 84 -53.06 8.32 13.86
C LEU A 84 -54.10 9.17 13.10
N PRO A 85 -54.93 9.99 13.78
CA PRO A 85 -55.91 10.85 13.12
C PRO A 85 -55.25 11.92 12.25
N VAL A 86 -55.69 12.06 11.00
CA VAL A 86 -55.15 13.02 10.01
C VAL A 86 -55.59 14.48 10.27
N ASP A 87 -56.53 14.69 11.19
CA ASP A 87 -57.13 16.00 11.47
C ASP A 87 -56.47 16.73 12.65
N SER A 88 -55.97 15.97 13.64
CA SER A 88 -55.46 16.49 14.93
C SER A 88 -54.02 16.07 15.20
N PHE A 89 -53.55 14.96 14.61
CA PHE A 89 -52.24 14.33 14.87
C PHE A 89 -51.96 14.02 16.35
N LYS A 90 -52.99 14.01 17.21
CA LYS A 90 -52.85 13.70 18.62
C LYS A 90 -52.93 12.20 18.85
N PHE A 91 -52.01 11.71 19.68
CA PHE A 91 -51.88 10.29 20.01
C PHE A 91 -52.87 9.79 21.08
N ASP A 92 -53.67 10.69 21.67
CA ASP A 92 -54.43 10.47 22.90
C ASP A 92 -55.95 10.73 22.75
N GLU A 93 -56.42 11.12 21.55
CA GLU A 93 -57.83 11.47 21.30
C GLU A 93 -58.71 10.24 20.97
N ASP A 94 -58.11 9.11 20.51
CA ASP A 94 -58.85 7.88 20.19
C ASP A 94 -58.11 6.59 20.60
N PRO A 95 -58.79 5.61 21.24
CA PRO A 95 -58.19 4.38 21.76
C PRO A 95 -57.69 3.40 20.68
N MET A 96 -57.82 3.74 19.40
CA MET A 96 -57.31 2.94 18.28
C MET A 96 -55.89 3.34 17.83
N THR A 97 -55.30 4.39 18.41
CA THR A 97 -53.92 4.79 18.12
C THR A 97 -52.95 3.79 18.75
N ASN A 98 -52.18 3.09 17.93
CA ASN A 98 -51.21 2.10 18.39
C ASN A 98 -49.78 2.64 18.20
N ILE A 99 -48.98 2.65 19.27
CA ILE A 99 -47.54 2.95 19.20
C ILE A 99 -46.77 1.63 19.28
N SER A 100 -45.89 1.38 18.32
CA SER A 100 -45.12 0.15 18.19
C SER A 100 -43.61 0.44 18.27
N VAL A 101 -42.92 -0.35 19.09
CA VAL A 101 -41.46 -0.40 19.16
C VAL A 101 -41.05 -1.86 19.04
N GLY A 102 -40.18 -2.18 18.09
CA GLY A 102 -39.71 -3.54 17.84
C GLY A 102 -38.21 -3.58 17.65
N LEU A 103 -37.55 -4.61 18.18
CA LEU A 103 -36.15 -4.90 17.95
C LEU A 103 -36.05 -6.07 16.97
N MET A 104 -35.29 -5.92 15.89
CA MET A 104 -35.06 -6.98 14.91
C MET A 104 -33.56 -7.22 14.76
N GLN A 105 -33.10 -8.44 15.03
CA GLN A 105 -31.72 -8.86 14.81
C GLN A 105 -31.72 -10.04 13.86
N GLN A 106 -30.90 -9.97 12.82
CA GLN A 106 -30.73 -11.09 11.92
C GLN A 106 -29.68 -12.03 12.52
N PHE A 107 -30.10 -13.27 12.81
CA PHE A 107 -29.17 -14.32 13.19
C PHE A 107 -28.62 -14.97 11.93
N GLU A 108 -27.34 -14.71 11.65
CA GLU A 108 -26.63 -15.43 10.60
C GLU A 108 -26.52 -16.92 10.99
N ARG A 109 -26.51 -17.79 9.98
CA ARG A 109 -26.36 -19.23 10.20
C ARG A 109 -24.94 -19.46 10.69
N GLY A 110 -24.78 -20.10 11.86
CA GLY A 110 -23.48 -20.58 12.31
C GLY A 110 -22.86 -21.48 11.24
N SER A 111 -21.53 -21.39 11.08
CA SER A 111 -20.74 -22.16 10.11
C SER A 111 -21.02 -23.66 10.14
#